data_AF-A0A1F6GCI3-F1
#
_entry.id   AF-A0A1F6GCI3-F1
#
_cell.length_a   1.000
_cell.length_b   1.000
_cell.length_c   1.000
_cell.angle_alpha   90.00
_cell.angle_beta   90.00
_cell.angle_gamma   90.00
#
_symmetry.space_group_name_H-M   'P 1'
#
loop_
_entity.id
_entity.type
_entity.pdbx_description
1 polymer ?
#
loop_
_entity_poly.entity_id
_entity_poly.type
_entity_poly.pdbx_seq_one_letter_code
_entity_poly.pdbx_strand_id
1 'polypeptide(L)'
;MGDEYGVRPGDYVKELEEAETVEGKKWTKETAQQEWFDKFQIRKTIDWQGLLETDLEKARNALQYVIDNRDHFPQYDNGWMFDRKKELSQQEWFDKFQIRKTVNWQALLASDIDKAREALQHVTNNREHFPQYNDEWLTDRQRELAAAERK
;
A
#
# COMPACT_ATOMS: atom_id res chain seq x y z
N MET A 1 -54.09 -5.35 28.17
CA MET A 1 -52.99 -5.95 27.39
C MET A 1 -51.84 -4.96 27.46
N GLY A 2 -50.66 -5.39 27.91
CA GLY A 2 -49.46 -4.54 27.99
C GLY A 2 -48.89 -4.25 26.58
N ASP A 3 -47.67 -3.73 26.39
CA ASP A 3 -46.47 -3.62 27.22
C ASP A 3 -45.71 -2.35 26.69
N GLU A 4 -45.14 -1.47 27.53
CA GLU A 4 -43.69 -1.35 27.84
C GLU A 4 -42.89 -0.37 26.93
N TYR A 5 -42.25 0.61 27.57
CA TYR A 5 -41.27 1.63 27.11
C TYR A 5 -41.71 2.75 26.15
N GLY A 6 -41.98 3.90 26.77
CA GLY A 6 -42.02 5.19 26.10
C GLY A 6 -40.63 5.82 25.94
N VAL A 7 -40.39 6.41 24.77
CA VAL A 7 -39.59 7.63 24.60
C VAL A 7 -40.30 8.47 23.53
N ARG A 8 -40.65 9.71 23.90
CA ARG A 8 -41.24 10.74 23.03
C ARG A 8 -40.13 11.70 22.55
N PRO A 9 -40.37 12.44 21.44
CA PRO A 9 -39.31 13.08 20.68
C PRO A 9 -38.75 14.31 21.40
N GLY A 10 -37.43 14.37 21.61
CA GLY A 10 -36.78 15.57 22.16
C GLY A 10 -35.38 15.40 22.76
N ASP A 11 -34.98 14.22 23.22
CA ASP A 11 -33.72 14.09 23.96
C ASP A 11 -32.63 13.47 23.11
N TYR A 12 -31.86 14.31 22.41
CA TYR A 12 -30.38 14.37 22.49
C TYR A 12 -29.91 15.51 21.58
N VAL A 13 -29.66 16.67 22.18
CA VAL A 13 -28.90 17.77 21.58
C VAL A 13 -27.55 17.88 22.31
N LYS A 14 -26.49 18.08 21.50
CA LYS A 14 -25.13 18.60 21.79
C LYS A 14 -24.05 17.67 22.35
N GLU A 15 -23.00 17.50 21.54
CA GLU A 15 -21.65 18.06 21.72
C GLU A 15 -21.02 18.14 20.29
N LEU A 16 -21.14 19.28 19.59
CA LEU A 16 -20.07 20.26 19.35
C LEU A 16 -18.64 19.72 19.56
N GLU A 17 -18.12 18.99 18.56
CA GLU A 17 -16.71 19.11 18.18
C GLU A 17 -16.65 19.97 16.92
N GLU A 18 -16.13 21.18 17.11
CA GLU A 18 -15.81 22.16 16.07
C GLU A 18 -14.69 21.61 15.19
N ALA A 19 -15.04 20.86 14.16
CA ALA A 19 -14.15 20.62 13.03
C ALA A 19 -14.33 21.79 12.06
N GLU A 20 -13.35 22.70 12.04
CA GLU A 20 -13.29 23.86 11.16
C GLU A 20 -13.64 23.47 9.71
N THR A 21 -14.65 24.15 9.19
CA THR A 21 -15.18 23.96 7.86
C THR A 21 -14.27 24.61 6.81
N VAL A 22 -13.68 23.80 5.95
CA VAL A 22 -13.44 24.19 4.57
C VAL A 22 -14.59 23.58 3.75
N GLU A 23 -15.61 24.38 3.46
CA GLU A 23 -16.76 24.03 2.59
C GLU A 23 -17.54 22.73 2.95
N GLY A 24 -18.17 22.71 4.13
CA GLY A 24 -19.54 22.19 4.33
C GLY A 24 -19.91 20.72 4.03
N LYS A 25 -19.01 19.88 3.51
CA LYS A 25 -19.22 18.42 3.42
C LYS A 25 -18.54 17.76 4.60
N LYS A 26 -19.33 17.22 5.53
CA LYS A 26 -18.81 16.30 6.54
C LYS A 26 -18.16 15.14 5.81
N TRP A 27 -16.85 15.01 5.94
CA TRP A 27 -16.13 13.92 5.30
C TRP A 27 -16.54 12.60 5.96
N THR A 28 -17.20 11.73 5.21
CA THR A 28 -17.63 10.42 5.67
C THR A 28 -16.84 9.33 4.96
N LYS A 29 -16.91 8.11 5.50
CA LYS A 29 -16.37 6.91 4.84
C LYS A 29 -16.92 6.76 3.41
N GLU A 30 -18.20 7.08 3.19
CA GLU A 30 -18.85 6.99 1.89
C GLU A 30 -18.31 8.04 0.90
N THR A 31 -18.10 9.29 1.34
CA THR A 31 -17.51 10.32 0.48
C THR A 31 -16.07 10.00 0.12
N ALA A 32 -15.29 9.46 1.09
CA ALA A 32 -13.93 9.00 0.85
C ALA A 32 -13.88 7.87 -0.20
N GLN A 33 -14.76 6.87 -0.06
CA GLN A 33 -14.82 5.74 -0.99
C GLN A 33 -15.28 6.18 -2.38
N GLN A 34 -16.23 7.11 -2.47
CA GLN A 34 -16.69 7.64 -3.76
C GLN A 34 -15.57 8.40 -4.46
N GLU A 35 -14.86 9.28 -3.76
CA GLU A 35 -13.75 10.02 -4.35
C GLU A 35 -12.60 9.11 -4.78
N TRP A 36 -12.28 8.11 -3.96
CA TRP A 36 -11.30 7.07 -4.29
C TRP A 36 -11.66 6.35 -5.58
N PHE A 37 -12.94 5.98 -5.71
CA PHE A 37 -13.44 5.36 -6.94
C PHE A 37 -13.39 6.34 -8.12
N ASP A 38 -13.82 7.58 -7.97
CA ASP A 38 -13.85 8.55 -9.07
C ASP A 38 -12.45 8.81 -9.62
N LYS A 39 -11.44 8.94 -8.75
CA LYS A 39 -10.05 9.20 -9.15
C LYS A 39 -9.33 7.97 -9.69
N PHE A 40 -9.47 6.82 -9.02
CA PHE A 40 -8.60 5.67 -9.28
C PHE A 40 -9.34 4.45 -9.84
N GLN A 41 -10.68 4.47 -9.84
CA GLN A 41 -11.55 3.37 -10.27
C GLN A 41 -11.38 2.10 -9.42
N ILE A 42 -11.01 2.26 -8.14
CA ILE A 42 -10.80 1.15 -7.20
C ILE A 42 -11.99 1.08 -6.24
N ARG A 43 -12.73 -0.05 -6.20
CA ARG A 43 -13.79 -0.31 -5.21
C ARG A 43 -13.42 -1.42 -4.24
N LYS A 44 -12.68 -2.42 -4.71
CA LYS A 44 -12.33 -3.64 -3.98
C LYS A 44 -10.86 -3.99 -4.20
N THR A 45 -10.38 -4.94 -3.42
CA THR A 45 -8.99 -5.44 -3.51
C THR A 45 -8.63 -5.97 -4.90
N ILE A 46 -9.59 -6.56 -5.63
CA ILE A 46 -9.34 -7.06 -6.99
C ILE A 46 -9.06 -5.94 -7.99
N ASP A 47 -9.70 -4.77 -7.82
CA ASP A 47 -9.47 -3.61 -8.70
C ASP A 47 -8.06 -3.05 -8.47
N TRP A 48 -7.60 -3.06 -7.22
CA TRP A 48 -6.22 -2.71 -6.88
C TRP A 48 -5.22 -3.70 -7.48
N GLN A 49 -5.48 -5.01 -7.38
CA GLN A 49 -4.62 -6.04 -7.97
C GLN A 49 -4.54 -5.89 -9.49
N GLY A 50 -5.68 -5.65 -10.15
CA GLY A 50 -5.71 -5.36 -11.59
C GLY A 50 -4.93 -4.09 -11.93
N LEU A 51 -5.03 -3.05 -11.09
CA LEU A 51 -4.28 -1.80 -11.28
C LEU A 51 -2.76 -2.02 -11.16
N LEU A 52 -2.31 -2.81 -10.18
CA LEU A 52 -0.89 -3.14 -10.02
C LEU A 52 -0.29 -3.77 -11.29
N GLU A 53 -1.04 -4.66 -11.94
CA GLU A 53 -0.57 -5.37 -13.13
C GLU A 53 -0.65 -4.54 -14.41
N THR A 54 -1.51 -3.53 -14.46
CA THR A 54 -1.82 -2.77 -15.69
C THR A 54 -1.24 -1.36 -15.71
N ASP A 55 -1.18 -0.70 -14.55
CA ASP A 55 -0.77 0.70 -14.42
C ASP A 55 -0.16 0.95 -13.02
N LEU A 56 1.10 0.55 -12.87
CA LEU A 56 1.85 0.65 -11.62
C LEU A 56 2.05 2.11 -11.16
N GLU A 57 2.15 3.06 -12.10
CA GLU A 57 2.25 4.48 -11.79
C GLU A 57 0.95 4.98 -11.17
N LYS A 58 -0.20 4.65 -11.76
CA LYS A 58 -1.50 4.98 -11.19
C LYS A 58 -1.73 4.30 -9.84
N ALA A 59 -1.26 3.07 -9.64
CA ALA A 59 -1.29 2.42 -8.33
C ALA A 59 -0.45 3.19 -7.28
N ARG A 60 0.72 3.70 -7.68
CA ARG A 60 1.57 4.54 -6.82
C ARG A 60 0.87 5.85 -6.45
N ASN A 61 0.31 6.53 -7.43
CA ASN A 61 -0.42 7.79 -7.22
C ASN A 61 -1.65 7.58 -6.34
N ALA A 62 -2.36 6.46 -6.52
CA ALA A 62 -3.48 6.09 -5.66
C ALA A 62 -3.00 5.94 -4.20
N LEU A 63 -1.98 5.11 -3.95
CA LEU A 63 -1.47 4.92 -2.59
C LEU A 63 -0.97 6.23 -1.95
N GLN A 64 -0.26 7.04 -2.73
CA GLN A 64 0.22 8.34 -2.26
C GLN A 64 -0.94 9.27 -1.89
N TYR A 65 -2.03 9.25 -2.67
CA TYR A 65 -3.22 10.05 -2.38
C TYR A 65 -3.84 9.73 -1.01
N VAL A 66 -3.91 8.44 -0.64
CA VAL A 66 -4.39 8.03 0.70
C VAL A 66 -3.45 8.53 1.80
N ILE A 67 -2.14 8.45 1.56
CA ILE A 67 -1.13 8.89 2.53
C ILE A 67 -1.24 10.41 2.76
N ASP A 68 -1.36 11.18 1.69
CA ASP A 68 -1.41 12.65 1.76
C ASP A 68 -2.73 13.17 2.35
N ASN A 69 -3.82 12.39 2.22
CA ASN A 69 -5.15 12.75 2.69
C ASN A 69 -5.60 11.84 3.84
N ARG A 70 -4.68 11.45 4.72
CA ARG A 70 -4.93 10.39 5.71
C ARG A 70 -6.17 10.62 6.57
N ASP A 71 -6.43 11.86 6.98
CA ASP A 71 -7.61 12.23 7.79
C ASP A 71 -8.93 11.99 7.05
N HIS A 72 -8.89 12.00 5.73
CA HIS A 72 -10.01 11.67 4.85
C HIS A 72 -10.19 10.16 4.63
N PHE A 73 -9.21 9.33 5.01
CA PHE A 73 -9.28 7.88 4.82
C PHE A 73 -9.18 7.13 6.15
N PRO A 74 -10.05 7.41 7.14
CA PRO A 74 -9.94 6.79 8.48
C PRO A 74 -10.14 5.27 8.46
N GLN A 75 -10.74 4.73 7.39
CA GLN A 75 -10.87 3.28 7.18
C GLN A 75 -9.56 2.58 6.79
N TYR A 76 -8.51 3.32 6.42
CA TYR A 76 -7.23 2.77 6.00
C TYR A 76 -6.18 3.07 7.07
N ASP A 77 -5.83 2.04 7.84
CA ASP A 77 -4.82 2.13 8.89
C ASP A 77 -3.39 1.98 8.34
N ASN A 78 -2.40 2.04 9.23
CA ASN A 78 -0.99 1.82 8.89
C ASN A 78 -0.73 0.42 8.31
N GLY A 79 -1.48 -0.59 8.75
CA GLY A 79 -1.35 -1.97 8.27
C GLY A 79 -1.79 -2.08 6.81
N TRP A 80 -2.93 -1.48 6.47
CA TRP A 80 -3.40 -1.38 5.09
C TRP A 80 -2.36 -0.68 4.20
N MET A 81 -1.80 0.44 4.64
CA MET A 81 -0.77 1.16 3.87
C MET A 81 0.49 0.32 3.69
N PHE A 82 0.93 -0.39 4.75
CA PHE A 82 2.07 -1.29 4.70
C PHE A 82 1.86 -2.39 3.66
N ASP A 83 0.68 -3.02 3.67
CA ASP A 83 0.34 -4.08 2.70
C ASP A 83 0.33 -3.55 1.27
N ARG A 84 -0.27 -2.38 1.01
CA ARG A 84 -0.27 -1.79 -0.34
C ARG A 84 1.13 -1.39 -0.81
N LYS A 85 1.99 -0.84 0.06
CA LYS A 85 3.39 -0.56 -0.26
C LYS A 85 4.17 -1.83 -0.62
N LYS A 86 3.93 -2.90 0.14
CA LYS A 86 4.55 -4.20 -0.10
C LYS A 86 4.11 -4.81 -1.44
N GLU A 87 2.81 -4.80 -1.75
CA GLU A 87 2.32 -5.32 -3.04
C GLU A 87 2.88 -4.51 -4.22
N LEU A 88 2.88 -3.18 -4.11
CA LEU A 88 3.42 -2.28 -5.13
C LEU A 88 4.89 -2.54 -5.42
N SER A 89 5.71 -2.61 -4.36
CA SER A 89 7.15 -2.83 -4.54
C SER A 89 7.49 -4.24 -5.01
N GLN A 90 6.69 -5.24 -4.64
CA GLN A 90 6.84 -6.59 -5.20
C GLN A 90 6.51 -6.62 -6.69
N GLN A 91 5.46 -5.93 -7.12
CA GLN A 91 5.12 -5.85 -8.53
C GLN A 91 6.20 -5.09 -9.31
N GLU A 92 6.70 -3.97 -8.78
CA GLU A 92 7.83 -3.24 -9.36
C GLU A 92 9.08 -4.13 -9.51
N TRP A 93 9.39 -4.90 -8.46
CA TRP A 93 10.55 -5.80 -8.46
C TRP A 93 10.39 -6.94 -9.47
N PHE A 94 9.17 -7.44 -9.63
CA PHE A 94 8.84 -8.42 -10.65
C PHE A 94 8.95 -7.83 -12.06
N ASP A 95 8.36 -6.66 -12.34
CA ASP A 95 8.38 -6.09 -13.69
C ASP A 95 9.81 -5.81 -14.16
N LYS A 96 10.67 -5.29 -13.28
CA LYS A 96 12.07 -4.97 -13.59
C LYS A 96 12.96 -6.22 -13.66
N PHE A 97 12.85 -7.13 -12.69
CA PHE A 97 13.85 -8.17 -12.48
C PHE A 97 13.32 -9.60 -12.61
N GLN A 98 12.00 -9.77 -12.75
CA GLN A 98 11.30 -11.05 -12.82
C GLN A 98 11.47 -11.90 -11.55
N ILE A 99 11.65 -11.25 -10.40
CA ILE A 99 11.84 -11.91 -9.10
C ILE A 99 10.53 -11.87 -8.30
N ARG A 100 9.95 -13.05 -8.03
CA ARG A 100 8.82 -13.19 -7.08
C ARG A 100 9.20 -13.95 -5.81
N LYS A 101 10.16 -14.86 -5.91
CA LYS A 101 10.57 -15.77 -4.83
C LYS A 101 12.08 -15.89 -4.78
N THR A 102 12.60 -16.39 -3.66
CA THR A 102 14.03 -16.67 -3.46
C THR A 102 14.63 -17.54 -4.58
N VAL A 103 13.85 -18.49 -5.11
CA VAL A 103 14.30 -19.35 -6.23
C VAL A 103 14.55 -18.55 -7.52
N ASN A 104 13.79 -17.47 -7.77
CA ASN A 104 14.04 -16.59 -8.92
C ASN A 104 15.35 -15.81 -8.72
N TRP A 105 15.61 -15.34 -7.50
CA TRP A 105 16.85 -14.67 -7.16
C TRP A 105 18.07 -15.58 -7.34
N GLN A 106 18.01 -16.82 -6.85
CA GLN A 106 19.09 -17.79 -7.04
C GLN A 106 19.33 -18.14 -8.51
N ALA A 107 18.24 -18.26 -9.29
CA ALA A 107 18.34 -18.45 -10.73
C ALA A 107 19.02 -17.24 -11.40
N LEU A 108 18.65 -16.02 -11.00
CA LEU A 108 19.25 -14.78 -11.51
C LEU A 108 20.74 -14.69 -11.19
N LEU A 109 21.13 -15.00 -9.94
CA LEU A 109 22.55 -15.06 -9.54
C LEU A 109 23.38 -16.02 -10.39
N ALA A 110 22.78 -17.14 -10.83
CA ALA A 110 23.47 -18.13 -11.64
C ALA A 110 23.52 -17.76 -13.13
N SER A 111 22.55 -16.97 -13.62
CA SER A 111 22.41 -16.65 -15.05
C SER A 111 22.96 -15.28 -15.45
N ASP A 112 22.78 -14.27 -14.60
CA ASP A 112 23.06 -12.87 -14.91
C ASP A 112 23.38 -12.09 -13.62
N ILE A 113 24.67 -12.10 -13.27
CA ILE A 113 25.15 -11.54 -12.02
C ILE A 113 25.09 -10.00 -11.98
N ASP A 114 25.24 -9.35 -13.13
CA ASP A 114 25.15 -7.89 -13.23
C ASP A 114 23.71 -7.44 -12.99
N LYS A 115 22.73 -8.15 -13.55
CA LYS A 115 21.31 -7.91 -13.27
C LYS A 115 20.94 -8.23 -11.83
N ALA A 116 21.55 -9.25 -11.21
CA ALA A 116 21.38 -9.51 -9.78
C ALA A 116 21.93 -8.37 -8.92
N ARG A 117 23.09 -7.80 -9.27
CA ARG A 117 23.66 -6.63 -8.60
C ARG A 117 22.74 -5.41 -8.72
N GLU A 118 22.24 -5.14 -9.92
CA GLU A 118 21.28 -4.06 -10.16
C GLU A 118 20.00 -4.23 -9.33
N ALA A 119 19.44 -5.45 -9.29
CA ALA A 119 18.24 -5.75 -8.52
C ALA A 119 18.44 -5.46 -7.01
N LEU A 120 19.59 -5.83 -6.47
CA LEU A 120 19.92 -5.58 -5.06
C LEU A 120 20.14 -4.09 -4.80
N GLN A 121 20.86 -3.40 -5.69
CA GLN A 121 21.06 -1.96 -5.60
C GLN A 121 19.74 -1.18 -5.68
N HIS A 122 18.80 -1.64 -6.51
CA HIS A 122 17.47 -1.04 -6.61
C HIS A 122 16.72 -1.09 -5.27
N VAL A 123 16.75 -2.22 -4.56
CA VAL A 123 16.15 -2.33 -3.22
C VAL A 123 16.89 -1.46 -2.21
N THR A 124 18.23 -1.41 -2.26
CA THR A 124 19.04 -0.58 -1.36
C THR A 124 18.82 0.91 -1.56
N ASN A 125 18.63 1.37 -2.80
CA ASN A 125 18.39 2.80 -3.08
C ASN A 125 16.97 3.24 -2.74
N ASN A 126 16.01 2.31 -2.68
CA ASN A 126 14.59 2.60 -2.50
C ASN A 126 14.02 1.95 -1.23
N ARG A 127 14.81 1.88 -0.15
CA ARG A 127 14.47 1.13 1.09
C ARG A 127 13.06 1.40 1.63
N GLU A 128 12.65 2.65 1.61
CA GLU A 128 11.33 3.08 2.09
C GLU A 128 10.15 2.50 1.29
N HIS A 129 10.39 2.09 0.05
CA HIS A 129 9.40 1.45 -0.82
C HIS A 129 9.39 -0.07 -0.64
N PHE A 130 10.40 -0.67 -0.03
CA PHE A 130 10.53 -2.11 0.19
C PHE A 130 10.39 -2.48 1.68
N PRO A 131 9.27 -2.16 2.34
CA PRO A 131 9.15 -2.30 3.79
C PRO A 131 9.19 -3.76 4.26
N GLN A 132 9.01 -4.72 3.36
CA GLN A 132 9.11 -6.16 3.62
C GLN A 132 10.55 -6.69 3.72
N TYR A 133 11.55 -5.95 3.24
CA TYR A 133 12.94 -6.39 3.27
C TYR A 133 13.66 -5.66 4.39
N ASN A 134 14.00 -6.35 5.47
CA ASN A 134 14.78 -5.79 6.57
C ASN A 134 16.29 -5.84 6.27
N ASP A 135 17.13 -5.37 7.19
CA ASP A 135 18.59 -5.35 7.01
C ASP A 135 19.20 -6.76 6.98
N GLU A 136 18.62 -7.71 7.71
CA GLU A 136 19.04 -9.12 7.68
C GLU A 136 18.85 -9.71 6.28
N TRP A 137 17.68 -9.48 5.68
CA TRP A 137 17.39 -9.92 4.32
C TRP A 137 18.39 -9.35 3.32
N LEU A 138 18.71 -8.05 3.43
CA LEU A 138 19.72 -7.43 2.56
C LEU A 138 21.10 -8.04 2.75
N THR A 139 21.50 -8.24 4.00
CA THR A 139 22.80 -8.82 4.35
C THR A 139 22.93 -10.22 3.74
N ASP A 140 21.89 -11.03 3.82
CA ASP A 140 21.86 -12.36 3.23
C ASP A 140 22.01 -12.31 1.70
N ARG A 141 21.26 -11.42 1.02
CA ARG A 141 21.36 -11.27 -0.44
C ARG A 141 22.71 -10.73 -0.90
N GLN A 142 23.31 -9.81 -0.14
CA GLN A 142 24.66 -9.31 -0.38
C GLN A 142 25.71 -10.42 -0.26
N ARG A 143 25.58 -11.30 0.74
CA ARG A 143 26.48 -12.45 0.91
C ARG A 143 26.34 -13.45 -0.24
N GLU A 144 25.12 -13.74 -0.67
CA GLU A 144 24.88 -14.64 -1.80
C GLU A 144 25.44 -14.08 -3.12
N LEU A 145 25.27 -12.77 -3.36
CA LEU A 145 25.87 -12.08 -4.51
C LEU A 145 27.39 -12.17 -4.48
N ALA A 146 28.01 -11.82 -3.34
CA ALA A 146 29.46 -11.90 -3.17
C ALA A 146 30.01 -13.34 -3.31
N ALA A 147 29.22 -14.35 -2.94
CA ALA A 147 29.57 -15.75 -3.14
C ALA A 147 29.47 -16.18 -4.61
N ALA A 148 28.50 -15.64 -5.36
CA ALA A 148 28.37 -15.90 -6.79
C ALA A 148 29.47 -15.22 -7.61
N GLU A 149 29.90 -14.00 -7.24
CA GLU A 149 30.96 -13.25 -7.92
C GLU A 149 32.34 -13.92 -7.82
N ARG A 150 32.52 -14.83 -6.86
CA ARG A 150 33.78 -15.56 -6.63
C ARG A 150 33.86 -16.90 -7.36
N LYS A 151 32.80 -17.32 -8.06
CA LYS A 151 32.76 -18.56 -8.83
C LYS A 151 33.22 -18.32 -10.26
#